data_AF-A0A2I1GBD0-F1
#
_entry.id   AF-A0A2I1GBD0-F1
#
_cell.length_a   1.000
_cell.length_b   1.000
_cell.length_c   1.000
_cell.angle_alpha   90.00
_cell.angle_beta   90.00
_cell.angle_gamma   90.00
#
_symmetry.space_group_name_H-M   'P 1'
#
loop_
_entity.id
_entity.type
_entity.pdbx_description
1 polymer ?
#
loop_
_entity_poly.entity_id
_entity_poly.type
_entity_poly.pdbx_seq_one_letter_code
_entity_poly.pdbx_strand_id
1 'polypeptide(L)'
;MLVVLHDNEPMYHQDVRWPNIIRLPSALVEPSKWIIIDWKDADGYPNNPADHLTPDEHAPEVFQQNHGGEVDIWSVGKLILDASRWNISLSQRITQFGRDLQGRLLRKP
;
A
#
# COMPACT_ATOMS: atom_id res chain seq x y z
N MET A 1 -6.44 -7.92 -4.92
CA MET A 1 -7.02 -7.14 -3.81
C MET A 1 -7.00 -5.66 -4.15
N LEU A 2 -5.86 -4.95 -4.13
CA LEU A 2 -5.83 -3.53 -4.51
C LEU A 2 -6.37 -3.24 -5.93
N VAL A 3 -6.01 -4.06 -6.92
CA VAL A 3 -6.55 -3.93 -8.30
C VAL A 3 -8.08 -4.01 -8.35
N VAL A 4 -8.71 -4.78 -7.46
CA VAL A 4 -10.17 -4.91 -7.39
C VAL A 4 -10.79 -3.70 -6.70
N LEU A 5 -10.13 -3.15 -5.68
CA LEU A 5 -10.59 -1.96 -4.95
C LEU A 5 -10.55 -0.70 -5.79
N HIS A 6 -9.58 -0.60 -6.71
CA HIS A 6 -9.37 0.58 -7.53
C HIS A 6 -10.19 0.57 -8.83
N ASP A 7 -11.11 -0.39 -9.00
CA ASP A 7 -11.91 -0.55 -10.22
C ASP A 7 -13.36 -0.06 -10.03
N ASN A 8 -14.00 0.38 -11.13
CA ASN A 8 -15.36 0.94 -11.25
C ASN A 8 -15.75 2.05 -10.26
N GLU A 9 -15.86 1.73 -8.97
CA GLU A 9 -16.15 2.62 -7.84
C GLU A 9 -14.93 2.61 -6.91
N PRO A 10 -13.89 3.42 -7.21
CA PRO A 10 -12.59 3.26 -6.58
C PRO A 10 -12.67 3.57 -5.09
N MET A 11 -12.20 2.63 -4.28
CA MET A 11 -11.98 2.78 -2.85
C MET A 11 -10.50 2.59 -2.55
N TYR A 12 -9.94 3.50 -1.76
CA TYR A 12 -8.53 3.48 -1.38
C TYR A 12 -8.46 3.08 0.09
N HIS A 13 -7.55 2.18 0.44
CA HIS A 13 -7.45 1.70 1.83
C HIS A 13 -6.78 2.72 2.75
N GLN A 14 -5.82 3.49 2.22
CA GLN A 14 -5.08 4.57 2.89
C GLN A 14 -4.11 4.13 4.00
N ASP A 15 -4.45 3.11 4.81
CA ASP A 15 -3.60 2.56 5.89
C ASP A 15 -3.00 1.19 5.53
N VAL A 16 -2.42 1.04 4.33
CA VAL A 16 -1.77 -0.23 3.93
C VAL A 16 -0.37 -0.33 4.56
N ARG A 17 -0.23 -1.15 5.59
CA ARG A 17 1.06 -1.41 6.24
C ARG A 17 1.11 -2.81 6.86
N TRP A 18 2.30 -3.24 7.27
CA TRP A 18 2.52 -4.58 7.83
C TRP A 18 1.54 -4.97 8.96
N PRO A 19 1.21 -4.08 9.92
CA PRO A 19 0.19 -4.37 10.93
C PRO A 19 -1.19 -4.74 10.37
N ASN A 20 -1.54 -4.22 9.18
CA ASN A 20 -2.84 -4.39 8.54
C ASN A 20 -2.83 -5.51 7.49
N ILE A 21 -1.79 -6.34 7.46
CA ILE A 21 -1.64 -7.47 6.54
C ILE A 21 -1.55 -8.78 7.32
N ILE A 22 -2.53 -9.65 7.14
CA ILE A 22 -2.60 -10.94 7.82
C ILE A 22 -2.31 -12.06 6.84
N ARG A 23 -1.36 -12.93 7.21
CA ARG A 23 -1.19 -14.24 6.56
C ARG A 23 -2.21 -15.21 7.12
N LEU A 24 -3.07 -15.73 6.26
CA LEU A 24 -4.00 -16.79 6.65
C LEU A 24 -3.26 -18.13 6.78
N PRO A 25 -3.66 -18.99 7.73
CA PRO A 25 -3.17 -20.37 7.77
C PRO A 25 -3.45 -21.08 6.44
N SER A 26 -2.44 -21.73 5.88
CA SER A 26 -2.57 -22.58 4.69
C SER A 26 -1.86 -23.92 4.90
N ALA A 27 -2.36 -24.97 4.25
CA ALA A 27 -1.62 -26.23 4.19
C ALA A 27 -0.25 -26.00 3.52
N LEU A 28 0.77 -26.78 3.90
CA LEU A 28 2.15 -26.62 3.40
C LEU A 28 2.28 -26.69 1.87
N VAL A 29 1.30 -27.33 1.21
CA VAL A 29 1.26 -27.50 -0.25
C VAL A 29 0.53 -26.36 -0.98
N GLU A 30 -0.16 -25.48 -0.25
CA GLU A 30 -0.90 -24.36 -0.84
C GLU A 30 -0.08 -23.06 -0.78
N PRO A 31 -0.18 -22.21 -1.82
CA PRO A 31 0.32 -20.85 -1.75
C PRO A 31 -0.23 -20.12 -0.52
N SER A 32 0.63 -19.30 0.09
CA SER A 32 0.19 -18.47 1.23
C SER A 32 -0.88 -17.48 0.77
N LYS A 33 -1.98 -17.42 1.52
CA LYS A 33 -3.05 -16.43 1.30
C LYS A 33 -2.86 -15.28 2.28
N TRP A 34 -3.01 -14.06 1.78
CA TRP A 34 -2.83 -12.83 2.55
C TRP A 34 -4.04 -11.94 2.37
N ILE A 35 -4.47 -11.30 3.45
CA ILE A 35 -5.60 -10.36 3.46
C ILE A 35 -5.17 -9.01 4.04
N ILE A 36 -5.81 -7.94 3.56
CA ILE A 36 -5.72 -6.61 4.15
C ILE A 36 -6.92 -6.43 5.09
N ILE A 37 -6.67 -5.85 6.26
CA ILE A 37 -7.66 -5.56 7.31
C ILE A 37 -7.57 -4.07 7.72
N ASP A 38 -8.42 -3.67 8.66
CA ASP A 38 -8.48 -2.31 9.21
C ASP A 38 -8.91 -1.23 8.19
N TRP A 39 -10.13 -1.42 7.66
CA TRP A 39 -10.74 -0.59 6.63
C TRP A 39 -11.33 0.74 7.14
N LYS A 40 -11.01 1.17 8.37
CA LYS A 40 -11.61 2.36 8.98
C LYS A 40 -11.28 3.66 8.24
N ASP A 41 -10.12 3.67 7.58
CA ASP A 41 -9.60 4.80 6.79
C ASP A 41 -9.88 4.63 5.29
N ALA A 42 -10.63 3.59 4.91
CA ALA A 42 -10.95 3.36 3.53
C ALA A 42 -11.97 4.37 3.03
N ASP A 43 -11.65 5.07 1.94
CA ASP A 43 -12.52 6.10 1.37
C ASP A 43 -12.39 6.15 -0.16
N GLY A 44 -13.43 6.63 -0.84
CA GLY A 44 -13.48 6.80 -2.29
C GLY A 44 -13.16 8.22 -2.72
N TYR A 45 -13.26 8.52 -4.02
CA TYR A 45 -13.20 9.90 -4.51
C TYR A 45 -14.59 10.55 -4.49
N PRO A 46 -14.77 11.78 -3.98
CA PRO A 46 -13.78 12.62 -3.29
C PRO A 46 -13.52 12.17 -1.84
N ASN A 47 -12.28 12.31 -1.38
CA ASN A 47 -11.84 11.93 -0.02
C ASN A 47 -11.23 13.11 0.74
N ASN A 48 -11.25 12.97 2.08
CA ASN A 48 -10.61 13.89 3.02
C ASN A 48 -9.18 13.43 3.36
N PRO A 49 -8.29 14.35 3.77
CA PRO A 49 -6.99 14.01 4.33
C PRO A 49 -7.09 13.07 5.55
N ALA A 50 -6.21 12.07 5.63
CA ALA A 50 -6.08 11.18 6.78
C ALA A 50 -5.05 11.71 7.80
N ASP A 51 -5.34 12.87 8.42
CA ASP A 51 -4.40 13.63 9.27
C ASP A 51 -3.94 12.88 10.54
N HIS A 52 -4.63 11.81 10.95
CA HIS A 52 -4.23 10.97 12.08
C HIS A 52 -3.17 9.92 11.74
N LEU A 53 -2.87 9.71 10.45
CA LEU A 53 -1.84 8.78 10.00
C LEU A 53 -0.43 9.36 10.15
N THR A 54 0.59 8.51 10.09
CA THR A 54 1.98 8.90 10.32
C THR A 54 2.76 9.09 9.00
N PRO A 55 3.48 10.21 8.80
CA PRO A 55 4.23 10.44 7.57
C PRO A 55 5.36 9.42 7.28
N ASP A 56 5.88 8.73 8.29
CA ASP A 56 6.95 7.74 8.12
C ASP A 56 6.46 6.41 7.51
N GLU A 57 5.16 6.13 7.63
CA GLU A 57 4.55 4.87 7.18
C GLU A 57 3.65 5.03 5.95
N HIS A 58 3.32 6.27 5.56
CA HIS A 58 2.30 6.57 4.56
C HIS A 58 2.78 7.49 3.45
N ALA A 59 2.06 7.46 2.32
CA ALA A 59 2.30 8.36 1.20
C ALA A 59 2.02 9.82 1.60
N PRO A 60 2.84 10.80 1.16
CA PRO A 60 2.59 12.22 1.43
C PRO A 60 1.20 12.72 0.98
N GLU A 61 0.66 12.13 -0.09
CA GLU A 61 -0.62 12.46 -0.71
C GLU A 61 -1.83 12.04 0.13
N VAL A 62 -1.67 11.09 1.07
CA VAL A 62 -2.77 10.70 1.97
C VAL A 62 -3.20 11.86 2.89
N PHE A 63 -2.31 12.84 3.08
CA PHE A 63 -2.56 14.07 3.84
C PHE A 63 -3.09 15.21 2.95
N GLN A 64 -3.53 14.90 1.73
CA GLN A 64 -4.11 15.86 0.79
C GLN A 64 -5.52 15.39 0.42
N GLN A 65 -6.44 16.33 0.27
CA GLN A 65 -7.79 16.00 -0.21
C GLN A 65 -7.75 15.47 -1.65
N ASN A 66 -8.74 14.66 -2.01
CA ASN A 66 -8.96 14.19 -3.38
C ASN A 66 -7.77 13.44 -3.99
N HIS A 67 -7.03 12.68 -3.18
CA HIS A 67 -6.01 11.77 -3.67
C HIS A 67 -6.67 10.55 -4.34
N GLY A 68 -5.90 9.84 -5.16
CA GLY A 68 -6.33 8.60 -5.80
C GLY A 68 -5.75 7.36 -5.11
N GLY A 69 -5.76 6.23 -5.84
CA GLY A 69 -5.22 4.95 -5.37
C GLY A 69 -3.69 4.90 -5.29
N GLU A 70 -3.00 5.97 -5.70
CA GLU A 70 -1.55 6.08 -5.60
C GLU A 70 -1.03 5.94 -4.16
N VAL A 71 -1.84 6.30 -3.15
CA VAL A 71 -1.49 6.16 -1.73
C VAL A 71 -1.32 4.68 -1.33
N ASP A 72 -2.18 3.79 -1.84
CA ASP A 72 -2.06 2.34 -1.62
C ASP A 72 -0.87 1.77 -2.41
N ILE A 73 -0.63 2.29 -3.62
CA ILE A 73 0.49 1.85 -4.47
C ILE A 73 1.84 2.19 -3.83
N TRP A 74 1.98 3.40 -3.28
CA TRP A 74 3.16 3.81 -2.55
C TRP A 74 3.41 2.92 -1.34
N SER A 75 2.33 2.57 -0.62
CA SER A 75 2.36 1.70 0.54
C SER A 75 2.85 0.29 0.18
N VAL A 76 2.45 -0.26 -0.97
CA VAL A 76 3.03 -1.49 -1.52
C VAL A 76 4.54 -1.34 -1.75
N GLY A 77 4.98 -0.19 -2.28
CA GLY A 77 6.40 0.14 -2.41
C GLY A 77 7.13 0.10 -1.07
N LYS A 78 6.55 0.70 -0.02
CA LYS A 78 7.10 0.69 1.34
C LYS A 78 7.25 -0.73 1.89
N LEU A 79 6.23 -1.58 1.74
CA LEU A 79 6.29 -2.99 2.17
C LEU A 79 7.43 -3.76 1.50
N ILE A 80 7.63 -3.58 0.20
CA ILE A 80 8.74 -4.20 -0.55
C ILE A 80 10.10 -3.76 0.02
N LEU A 81 10.25 -2.46 0.30
CA LEU A 81 11.50 -1.91 0.83
C LEU A 81 11.77 -2.36 2.26
N ASP A 82 10.75 -2.43 3.11
CA ASP A 82 10.89 -2.95 4.47
C ASP A 82 11.27 -4.44 4.47
N ALA A 83 10.60 -5.24 3.63
CA ALA A 83 10.97 -6.63 3.38
C ALA A 83 12.44 -6.78 2.95
N SER A 84 12.94 -5.87 2.10
CA SER A 84 14.34 -5.88 1.65
C SER A 84 15.35 -5.59 2.77
N ARG A 85 14.93 -4.87 3.82
CA ARG A 85 15.76 -4.55 5.00
C ARG A 85 15.77 -5.68 6.02
N TRP A 86 14.68 -6.43 6.14
CA TRP A 86 14.51 -7.51 7.13
C TRP A 86 15.09 -8.86 6.69
N ASN A 87 16.04 -8.85 5.74
CA ASN A 87 16.81 -10.02 5.32
C ASN A 87 16.04 -11.01 4.42
N ILE A 88 15.05 -10.54 3.66
CA ILE A 88 14.54 -11.28 2.51
C ILE A 88 15.50 -11.00 1.36
N SER A 89 16.08 -12.04 0.75
CA SER A 89 16.97 -11.96 -0.42
C SER A 89 16.22 -11.54 -1.69
N LEU A 90 15.54 -10.39 -1.62
CA LEU A 90 14.88 -9.74 -2.73
C LEU A 90 15.94 -9.27 -3.72
N SER A 91 15.69 -9.53 -5.00
CA SER A 91 16.57 -9.05 -6.05
C SER A 91 16.58 -7.52 -6.10
N GLN A 92 17.69 -6.95 -6.58
CA GLN A 92 17.81 -5.50 -6.82
C GLN A 92 16.67 -4.97 -7.70
N ARG A 93 16.17 -5.77 -8.64
CA ARG A 93 15.04 -5.42 -9.50
C ARG A 93 13.74 -5.21 -8.70
N ILE A 94 13.46 -6.08 -7.73
CA ILE A 94 12.27 -5.95 -6.87
C ILE A 94 12.42 -4.75 -5.93
N THR A 95 13.60 -4.55 -5.35
CA THR A 95 13.87 -3.37 -4.51
C THR A 95 13.72 -2.07 -5.33
N GLN A 96 14.22 -2.03 -6.56
CA GLN A 96 14.05 -0.87 -7.44
C GLN A 96 12.58 -0.65 -7.79
N PHE A 97 11.83 -1.72 -8.09
CA PHE A 97 10.40 -1.62 -8.32
C PHE A 97 9.67 -1.00 -7.12
N GLY A 98 10.02 -1.40 -5.89
CA GLY A 98 9.48 -0.77 -4.67
C GLY A 98 9.77 0.74 -4.58
N ARG A 99 10.98 1.18 -4.95
CA ARG A 99 11.31 2.62 -5.03
C ARG A 99 10.52 3.33 -6.11
N ASP A 100 10.33 2.71 -7.26
CA ASP A 100 9.57 3.30 -8.37
C ASP A 100 8.11 3.49 -7.98
N LEU A 101 7.51 2.56 -7.23
CA LEU A 101 6.16 2.71 -6.68
C LEU A 101 6.07 3.88 -5.71
N GLN A 102 7.11 4.14 -4.90
CA GLN A 102 7.15 5.31 -4.03
C GLN A 102 7.43 6.63 -4.77
N GLY A 103 8.21 6.58 -5.86
CA GLY A 103 8.63 7.77 -6.62
C GLY A 103 7.63 8.28 -7.65
N ARG A 104 6.62 7.48 -8.03
CA ARG A 104 5.56 7.89 -8.98
C ARG A 104 4.75 9.11 -8.52
N LEU A 105 4.81 9.43 -7.23
CA LEU A 105 4.13 10.56 -6.60
C LEU A 105 4.72 11.95 -6.94
N LEU A 106 5.97 12.00 -7.44
CA LEU A 106 6.62 13.28 -7.81
C LEU A 106 6.38 13.72 -9.27
N ARG A 107 5.56 12.99 -10.03
CA ARG A 107 5.27 13.32 -11.43
C ARG A 107 3.77 13.50 -11.64
N LYS A 108 3.20 14.57 -11.09
CA LYS A 108 1.99 15.16 -11.68
C LYS A 108 2.41 15.92 -12.95
N PRO A 109 1.76 15.71 -14.11
CA PRO A 109 1.96 16.56 -15.29
C PRO A 109 1.52 18.01 -15.02
#